data_AF-A0A7C1VZL0-F1
#
_entry.id   AF-A0A7C1VZL0-F1
#
_cell.length_a   1.000
_cell.length_b   1.000
_cell.length_c   1.000
_cell.angle_alpha   90.00
_cell.angle_beta   90.00
_cell.angle_gamma   90.00
#
_symmetry.space_group_name_H-M   'P 1'
#
loop_
_entity.id
_entity.type
_entity.pdbx_description
1 polymer ?
#
loop_
_entity_poly.entity_id
_entity_poly.type
_entity_poly.pdbx_seq_one_letter_code
_entity_poly.pdbx_strand_id
1 'polypeptide(L)'
;MKRKRALVLDEKDEKAVDIFTDLGMPRNLAKTLLYVSQFDECRSADIEQGADLRQPEVSVAMQELRRRGWVEKRDLKKKGKGRPVHIYRLTKP
;
A
#
# COMPACT_ATOMS: atom_id res chain seq x y z
N MET A 1 6.80 -11.62 7.64
CA MET A 1 7.11 -10.76 6.48
C MET A 1 7.20 -11.62 5.24
N LYS A 2 6.34 -11.40 4.24
CA LYS A 2 6.32 -12.19 2.99
C LYS A 2 7.56 -11.83 2.16
N ARG A 3 8.35 -12.81 1.67
CA ARG A 3 9.47 -12.55 0.75
C ARG A 3 8.90 -12.14 -0.62
N LYS A 4 9.49 -11.12 -1.26
CA LYS A 4 9.11 -10.59 -2.59
C LYS A 4 9.13 -11.69 -3.66
N ARG A 5 8.03 -12.43 -3.84
CA ARG A 5 7.67 -13.18 -5.05
C ARG A 5 6.22 -13.66 -4.90
N ALA A 6 5.36 -13.11 -5.76
CA ALA A 6 3.89 -13.17 -5.76
C ALA A 6 3.24 -12.35 -4.63
N LEU A 7 2.80 -11.16 -5.04
CA LEU A 7 2.59 -9.93 -4.31
C LEU A 7 1.10 -9.57 -4.33
N VAL A 8 0.16 -10.50 -4.15
CA VAL A 8 -1.28 -10.22 -4.26
C VAL A 8 -1.99 -10.65 -2.98
N LEU A 9 -3.00 -9.88 -2.56
CA LEU A 9 -3.84 -10.24 -1.42
C LEU A 9 -4.52 -11.59 -1.66
N ASP A 10 -4.42 -12.48 -0.68
CA ASP A 10 -5.03 -13.82 -0.71
C ASP A 10 -6.42 -13.83 -0.02
N GLU A 11 -7.09 -14.98 0.04
CA GLU A 11 -8.42 -15.09 0.66
C GLU A 11 -8.44 -14.70 2.15
N LYS A 12 -7.35 -14.91 2.89
CA LYS A 12 -7.27 -14.49 4.29
C LYS A 12 -7.14 -12.98 4.37
N ASP A 13 -6.41 -12.41 3.44
CA ASP A 13 -6.26 -10.97 3.33
C ASP A 13 -7.59 -10.29 2.98
N GLU A 14 -8.38 -10.84 2.05
CA GLU A 14 -9.71 -10.32 1.72
C GLU A 14 -10.68 -10.39 2.92
N LYS A 15 -10.62 -11.44 3.75
CA LYS A 15 -11.39 -11.49 5.02
C LYS A 15 -10.99 -10.37 5.98
N ALA A 16 -9.70 -10.06 6.08
CA ALA A 16 -9.24 -8.95 6.90
C ALA A 16 -9.72 -7.60 6.33
N VAL A 17 -9.72 -7.45 5.00
CA VAL A 17 -10.27 -6.26 4.30
C VAL A 17 -11.76 -6.10 4.61
N ASP A 18 -12.54 -7.19 4.60
CA ASP A 18 -13.96 -7.16 4.93
C ASP A 18 -14.18 -6.69 6.37
N ILE A 19 -13.42 -7.23 7.34
CA ILE A 19 -13.48 -6.78 8.74
C ILE A 19 -13.17 -5.28 8.87
N PHE A 20 -12.11 -4.78 8.22
CA PHE A 20 -11.83 -3.34 8.24
C PHE A 20 -12.94 -2.52 7.61
N THR A 21 -13.57 -3.04 6.56
CA THR A 21 -14.68 -2.38 5.86
C THR A 21 -15.92 -2.29 6.75
N ASP A 22 -16.25 -3.37 7.45
CA ASP A 22 -17.36 -3.42 8.41
C ASP A 22 -17.13 -2.47 9.60
N LEU A 23 -15.87 -2.24 9.98
CA LEU A 23 -15.46 -1.24 10.97
C LEU A 23 -15.45 0.20 10.43
N GLY A 24 -15.91 0.42 9.19
CA GLY A 24 -16.06 1.74 8.58
C GLY A 24 -14.84 2.25 7.81
N MET A 25 -13.84 1.41 7.57
CA MET A 25 -12.72 1.78 6.70
C MET A 25 -13.11 1.63 5.21
N PRO A 26 -12.81 2.60 4.34
CA PRO A 26 -13.01 2.41 2.91
C PRO A 26 -12.22 1.19 2.40
N ARG A 27 -12.84 0.33 1.58
CA ARG A 27 -12.22 -0.93 1.11
C ARG A 27 -10.83 -0.73 0.50
N ASN A 28 -10.66 0.28 -0.35
CA ASN A 28 -9.37 0.59 -0.99
C ASN A 28 -8.29 1.02 0.02
N LEU A 29 -8.69 1.69 1.11
CA LEU A 29 -7.80 2.05 2.20
C LEU A 29 -7.38 0.80 2.98
N ALA A 30 -8.32 -0.10 3.26
CA ALA A 30 -8.04 -1.38 3.92
C ALA A 30 -7.11 -2.27 3.11
N LYS A 31 -7.39 -2.44 1.80
CA LYS A 31 -6.52 -3.18 0.87
C LYS A 31 -5.10 -2.61 0.83
N THR A 32 -4.98 -1.29 0.71
CA THR A 32 -3.68 -0.61 0.70
C THR A 32 -2.94 -0.80 2.02
N LEU A 33 -3.60 -0.59 3.16
CA LEU A 33 -3.00 -0.76 4.48
C LEU A 33 -2.49 -2.18 4.69
N LEU A 34 -3.34 -3.17 4.41
CA LEU A 34 -3.01 -4.57 4.57
C LEU A 34 -1.83 -4.96 3.69
N TYR A 35 -1.84 -4.53 2.43
CA TYR A 35 -0.73 -4.77 1.52
C TYR A 35 0.58 -4.20 2.08
N VAL A 36 0.60 -2.92 2.46
CA VAL A 36 1.80 -2.24 2.96
C VAL A 36 2.32 -2.90 4.25
N SER A 37 1.44 -3.42 5.10
CA SER A 37 1.83 -4.12 6.34
C SER A 37 2.57 -5.44 6.13
N GLN A 38 2.48 -6.03 4.93
CA GLN A 38 3.12 -7.32 4.64
C GLN A 38 4.60 -7.20 4.25
N PHE A 39 5.08 -5.97 3.97
CA PHE A 39 6.40 -5.69 3.42
C PHE A 39 7.11 -4.56 4.17
N ASP A 40 8.45 -4.62 4.24
CA ASP A 40 9.26 -3.55 4.84
C ASP A 40 9.19 -2.25 4.03
N GLU A 41 9.24 -2.36 2.70
CA GLU A 41 9.11 -1.25 1.77
C GLU A 41 8.39 -1.71 0.49
N CYS A 42 7.47 -0.88 0.01
CA CYS A 42 6.71 -1.11 -1.23
C CYS A 42 6.68 0.14 -2.12
N ARG A 43 6.60 -0.06 -3.44
CA ARG A 43 6.43 1.02 -4.42
C ARG A 43 4.94 1.18 -4.78
N SER A 44 4.58 2.35 -5.31
CA SER A 44 3.20 2.59 -5.79
C SER A 44 2.73 1.50 -6.78
N ALA A 45 3.60 1.07 -7.69
CA ALA A 45 3.29 0.03 -8.67
C ALA A 45 3.13 -1.37 -8.04
N ASP A 46 3.85 -1.65 -6.96
CA ASP A 46 3.72 -2.93 -6.24
C ASP A 46 2.33 -3.01 -5.59
N ILE A 47 1.87 -1.90 -5.01
CA ILE A 47 0.54 -1.80 -4.38
C ILE A 47 -0.57 -1.85 -5.42
N GLU A 48 -0.42 -1.14 -6.55
CA GLU A 48 -1.41 -1.17 -7.64
C GLU A 48 -1.64 -2.61 -8.12
N GLN A 49 -0.56 -3.34 -8.41
CA GLN A 49 -0.65 -4.73 -8.84
C GLN A 49 -1.14 -5.66 -7.72
N GLY A 50 -0.71 -5.41 -6.48
CA GLY A 50 -0.89 -6.35 -5.38
C GLY A 50 -2.16 -6.21 -4.58
N ALA A 51 -2.68 -5.00 -4.50
CA ALA A 51 -3.98 -4.71 -3.91
C ALA A 51 -5.11 -4.73 -4.95
N ASP A 52 -4.77 -4.92 -6.24
CA ASP A 52 -5.71 -4.81 -7.37
C ASP A 52 -6.43 -3.45 -7.37
N LEU A 53 -5.64 -2.38 -7.36
CA LEU A 53 -6.11 -1.00 -7.27
C LEU A 53 -5.48 -0.16 -8.38
N ARG A 54 -6.25 0.73 -8.98
CA ARG A 54 -5.69 1.68 -9.95
C ARG A 54 -4.82 2.71 -9.26
N GLN A 55 -3.82 3.23 -9.96
CA GLN A 55 -2.92 4.26 -9.44
C GLN A 55 -3.61 5.45 -8.71
N PRO A 56 -4.73 6.02 -9.20
CA PRO A 56 -5.44 7.09 -8.48
C PRO A 56 -5.94 6.65 -7.10
N GLU A 57 -6.46 5.42 -7.01
CA GLU A 57 -6.98 4.84 -5.77
C GLU A 57 -5.85 4.61 -4.76
N VAL A 58 -4.72 4.07 -5.23
CA VAL A 58 -3.50 3.93 -4.44
C VAL A 58 -3.03 5.28 -3.92
N SER A 59 -3.08 6.33 -4.75
CA SER A 59 -2.66 7.67 -4.34
C SER A 59 -3.55 8.25 -3.23
N VAL A 60 -4.86 8.11 -3.35
CA VAL A 60 -5.82 8.58 -2.34
C VAL A 60 -5.65 7.80 -1.02
N ALA A 61 -5.55 6.47 -1.10
CA ALA A 61 -5.34 5.63 0.07
C ALA A 61 -4.02 5.97 0.78
N MET A 62 -2.92 6.12 0.02
CA MET A 62 -1.63 6.49 0.59
C MET A 62 -1.61 7.88 1.19
N GLN A 63 -2.31 8.85 0.60
CA GLN A 63 -2.45 10.17 1.20
C GLN A 63 -3.17 10.08 2.55
N GLU A 64 -4.24 9.29 2.65
CA GLU A 64 -4.97 9.09 3.90
C GLU A 64 -4.14 8.36 4.95
N LEU A 65 -3.43 7.29 4.59
CA LEU A 65 -2.52 6.58 5.50
C LEU A 65 -1.39 7.49 6.02
N ARG A 66 -0.85 8.36 5.16
CA ARG A 66 0.13 9.36 5.56
C ARG A 66 -0.48 10.42 6.48
N ARG A 67 -1.70 10.88 6.21
CA ARG A 67 -2.43 11.84 7.06
C ARG A 67 -2.66 11.28 8.47
N ARG A 68 -2.91 9.97 8.58
CA ARG A 68 -3.01 9.24 9.86
C ARG A 68 -1.67 8.94 10.52
N GLY A 69 -0.55 9.22 9.83
CA GLY A 69 0.79 8.93 10.29
C GLY A 69 1.10 7.43 10.36
N TRP A 70 0.42 6.60 9.56
CA TRP A 70 0.64 5.14 9.51
C TRP A 70 1.68 4.73 8.47
N VAL A 71 1.90 5.58 7.46
CA VAL A 71 2.85 5.35 6.38
C VAL A 71 3.75 6.55 6.19
N GLU A 72 5.03 6.29 5.94
CA GLU A 72 6.03 7.25 5.47
C GLU A 72 6.27 7.09 3.97
N LYS A 73 6.61 8.20 3.30
CA LYS A 73 6.92 8.26 1.87
C LYS A 73 8.33 8.78 1.66
N ARG A 74 9.11 8.08 0.85
CA ARG A 74 10.41 8.55 0.32
C ARG A 74 10.39 8.56 -1.21
N ASP A 75 10.92 9.63 -1.79
CA ASP A 75 11.11 9.74 -3.23
C ASP A 75 12.51 9.27 -3.62
N LEU A 76 12.57 8.21 -4.43
CA LEU A 76 13.81 7.77 -5.05
C LEU A 76 13.96 8.49 -6.39
N LYS A 77 14.86 9.49 -6.42
CA LYS A 77 15.27 10.16 -7.66
C LYS A 77 16.05 9.17 -8.54
N LYS A 78 15.59 8.96 -9.78
CA LYS A 78 16.37 8.23 -10.79
C LYS A 78 17.48 9.13 -11.32
N LYS A 79 18.65 8.56 -11.63
CA LYS A 79 19.81 9.27 -12.22
C LYS A 79 19.59 9.76 -13.68
N GLY A 80 18.35 9.81 -14.18
CA GLY A 80 18.02 10.14 -15.57
C GLY A 80 16.60 10.73 -15.72
N LYS A 81 16.10 10.86 -16.96
CA LYS A 81 14.75 11.38 -17.26
C LYS A 81 13.66 10.42 -16.74
N GLY A 82 12.66 10.96 -16.06
CA GLY A 82 11.48 10.22 -15.59
C GLY A 82 10.90 10.76 -14.28
N ARG A 83 9.71 10.29 -13.93
CA ARG A 83 9.08 10.62 -12.64
C ARG A 83 9.82 9.90 -11.49
N PRO A 84 9.94 10.53 -10.30
CA PRO A 84 10.49 9.87 -9.12
C PRO A 84 9.69 8.62 -8.77
N VAL A 85 10.36 7.63 -8.19
CA VAL A 85 9.69 6.41 -7.68
C VAL A 85 9.34 6.64 -6.21
N HIS A 86 8.05 6.57 -5.89
CA HIS A 86 7.58 6.66 -4.51
C HIS A 86 7.74 5.31 -3.82
N ILE A 87 8.45 5.33 -2.69
CA ILE A 87 8.65 4.20 -1.79
C ILE A 87 7.88 4.49 -0.50
N TYR A 88 7.17 3.50 0.00
CA TYR A 88 6.36 3.58 1.20
C TYR A 88 6.77 2.53 2.22
N ARG A 89 6.64 2.86 3.50
CA ARG A 89 6.91 1.99 4.65
C ARG A 89 5.97 2.34 5.80
N LEU A 90 5.59 1.34 6.61
CA LEU A 90 4.86 1.60 7.86
C LEU A 90 5.71 2.37 8.87
N THR A 91 5.11 3.34 9.54
CA THR A 91 5.77 4.12 10.61
C THR A 91 5.83 3.37 11.94
N LYS A 92 4.94 2.40 12.13
CA LYS A 92 4.82 1.61 13.36
C LYS A 92 4.88 0.10 13.02
N PRO A 93 5.53 -0.70 13.87
CA PRO A 93 5.59 -2.15 13.73
C PRO A 93 4.23 -2.82 13.96
#